data_AF-A0A661FD02-F1
#
_entry.id   AF-A0A661FD02-F1
#
_cell.length_a   1.000
_cell.length_b   1.000
_cell.length_c   1.000
_cell.angle_alpha   90.00
_cell.angle_beta   90.00
_cell.angle_gamma   90.00
#
_symmetry.space_group_name_H-M   'P 1'
#
loop_
_entity.id
_entity.type
_entity.pdbx_description
1 polymer ?
#
loop_
_entity_poly.entity_id
_entity_poly.type
_entity_poly.pdbx_seq_one_letter_code
_entity_poly.pdbx_strand_id
1 'polypeptide(L)'
;MLMLILSVAMLISIISYPAMAESSRPRLIIQITVDQLRGDLPDKYMRNMGGGGFRYLKENGIWYKNANYNHSNTETVVGHTTLATGADPSVHGMVSNVWYDRDKGRLVYNIEDKNYHILSKNADIDD
;
A
#
# COMPACT_ATOMS: atom_id res chain seq x y z
N MET A 1 -42.80 -20.76 24.92
CA MET A 1 -41.67 -20.32 25.76
C MET A 1 -40.45 -21.24 25.59
N LEU A 2 -40.57 -22.55 25.86
CA LEU A 2 -39.46 -23.52 25.69
C LEU A 2 -38.89 -23.59 24.26
N MET A 3 -39.75 -23.62 23.24
CA MET A 3 -39.30 -23.63 21.83
C MET A 3 -38.59 -22.34 21.40
N LEU A 4 -38.95 -21.19 21.98
CA LEU A 4 -38.31 -19.90 21.72
C LEU A 4 -36.92 -19.84 22.36
N ILE A 5 -36.78 -20.37 23.58
CA ILE A 5 -35.49 -20.47 24.28
C ILE A 5 -34.54 -21.40 23.51
N LEU A 6 -35.04 -22.54 23.01
CA LEU A 6 -34.25 -23.48 22.20
C LEU A 6 -33.79 -22.88 20.87
N SER A 7 -34.65 -22.12 20.19
CA SER A 7 -34.29 -21.48 18.91
C SER A 7 -33.31 -20.31 19.10
N VAL A 8 -33.44 -19.53 20.18
CA VAL A 8 -32.45 -18.48 20.53
C VAL A 8 -31.11 -19.10 20.94
N ALA A 9 -31.11 -20.16 21.74
CA ALA A 9 -29.88 -20.87 22.12
C ALA A 9 -29.16 -21.46 20.91
N MET A 10 -29.90 -22.03 19.96
CA MET A 10 -29.36 -22.55 18.70
C MET A 10 -28.77 -21.42 17.84
N LEU A 11 -29.42 -20.24 17.78
CA LEU A 11 -28.90 -19.07 17.07
C LEU A 11 -27.58 -18.57 17.70
N ILE A 12 -27.51 -18.52 19.04
CA ILE A 12 -26.32 -18.09 19.79
C ILE A 12 -25.15 -19.06 19.58
N SER A 13 -25.41 -20.38 19.53
CA SER A 13 -24.38 -21.38 19.24
C SER A 13 -23.82 -21.30 17.82
N ILE A 14 -24.63 -20.88 16.83
CA ILE A 14 -24.16 -20.68 15.45
C ILE A 14 -23.28 -19.43 15.34
N ILE A 15 -23.57 -18.37 16.10
CA ILE A 15 -22.79 -17.12 16.14
C ILE A 15 -21.47 -17.29 16.92
N SER A 16 -21.41 -18.27 17.82
CA SER A 16 -20.30 -18.47 18.75
C SER A 16 -19.23 -19.45 18.26
N TYR A 17 -19.21 -19.83 16.99
CA TYR A 17 -18.04 -20.50 16.43
C TYR A 17 -16.94 -19.44 16.28
N PRO A 18 -15.87 -19.45 17.10
CA PRO A 18 -14.68 -18.73 16.71
C PRO A 18 -14.24 -19.37 15.40
N ALA A 19 -14.23 -18.60 14.32
CA ALA A 19 -13.52 -18.98 13.13
C ALA A 19 -12.04 -19.10 13.53
N MET A 20 -11.63 -20.28 13.98
CA MET A 20 -10.24 -20.68 14.04
C MET A 20 -9.80 -20.86 12.59
N ALA A 21 -9.70 -19.74 11.87
CA ALA A 21 -8.95 -19.68 10.64
C ALA A 21 -7.51 -19.97 11.05
N GLU A 22 -7.06 -21.17 10.72
CA GLU A 22 -5.65 -21.52 10.78
C GLU A 22 -4.93 -20.60 9.80
N SER A 23 -4.53 -19.42 10.29
CA SER A 23 -3.75 -18.46 9.53
C SER A 23 -2.34 -19.02 9.42
N SER A 24 -2.15 -19.92 8.44
CA SER A 24 -0.80 -20.28 8.01
C SER A 24 -0.10 -18.98 7.62
N ARG A 25 0.88 -18.57 8.42
CA ARG A 25 1.62 -17.32 8.17
C ARG A 25 2.19 -17.38 6.74
N PRO A 26 1.95 -16.35 5.91
CA PRO A 26 2.54 -16.32 4.57
C PRO A 26 4.05 -16.43 4.66
N ARG A 27 4.65 -17.31 3.84
CA ARG A 27 6.11 -17.45 3.76
C ARG A 27 6.77 -16.32 2.96
N LEU A 28 5.98 -15.60 2.17
CA LEU A 28 6.41 -14.51 1.31
C LEU A 28 5.28 -13.48 1.22
N ILE A 29 5.62 -12.21 1.38
CA ILE A 29 4.77 -11.07 1.08
C ILE A 29 5.41 -10.32 -0.08
N ILE A 30 4.64 -10.05 -1.13
CA ILE A 30 5.08 -9.27 -2.28
C ILE A 30 4.24 -8.00 -2.32
N GLN A 31 4.88 -6.85 -2.10
CA GLN A 31 4.29 -5.54 -2.31
C GLN A 31 4.67 -5.03 -3.70
N ILE A 32 3.67 -4.80 -4.55
CA ILE A 32 3.86 -4.28 -5.90
C ILE A 32 3.22 -2.90 -5.98
N THR A 33 4.04 -1.89 -6.25
CA THR A 33 3.58 -0.53 -6.55
C THR A 33 3.84 -0.24 -8.02
N VAL A 34 2.81 0.18 -8.75
CA VAL A 34 2.94 0.62 -10.14
C VAL A 34 2.90 2.14 -10.14
N ASP A 35 4.02 2.77 -10.50
CA ASP A 35 4.13 4.23 -10.47
C ASP A 35 3.10 4.88 -11.42
N GLN A 36 2.50 5.98 -10.94
CA GLN A 36 1.52 6.76 -11.66
C GLN A 36 0.24 6.01 -12.12
N LEU A 37 -0.04 4.81 -11.60
CA LEU A 37 -1.25 4.06 -11.92
C LEU A 37 -2.46 4.61 -11.16
N ARG A 38 -3.22 5.50 -11.80
CA ARG A 38 -4.52 5.95 -11.28
C ARG A 38 -5.49 4.77 -11.08
N GLY A 39 -6.28 4.82 -10.01
CA GLY A 39 -7.18 3.74 -9.60
C GLY A 39 -8.29 3.38 -10.60
N ASP A 40 -8.64 4.27 -11.54
CA ASP A 40 -9.64 4.01 -12.59
C ASP A 40 -9.07 3.27 -13.80
N LEU A 41 -7.75 3.31 -14.02
CA LEU A 41 -7.12 2.78 -15.23
C LEU A 41 -7.23 1.25 -15.36
N PRO A 42 -7.03 0.45 -14.29
CA PRO A 42 -7.19 -1.00 -14.41
C PRO A 42 -8.58 -1.39 -14.93
N ASP A 43 -9.63 -0.79 -14.40
CA ASP A 43 -11.01 -1.07 -14.82
C ASP A 43 -11.28 -0.58 -16.25
N LYS A 44 -10.77 0.61 -16.62
CA LYS A 44 -10.91 1.17 -17.96
C LYS A 44 -10.33 0.27 -19.05
N TYR A 45 -9.16 -0.33 -18.80
CA TYR A 45 -8.43 -1.14 -19.78
C TYR A 45 -8.51 -2.66 -19.53
N MET A 46 -9.32 -3.11 -18.57
CA MET A 46 -9.40 -4.53 -18.18
C MET A 46 -9.70 -5.46 -19.38
N ARG A 47 -10.46 -5.00 -20.37
CA ARG A 47 -10.77 -5.76 -21.59
C ARG A 47 -9.53 -6.12 -22.42
N ASN A 48 -8.46 -5.35 -22.32
CA ASN A 48 -7.19 -5.58 -23.00
C ASN A 48 -6.20 -6.43 -22.17
N MET A 49 -6.56 -6.79 -20.93
CA MET A 49 -5.69 -7.50 -20.00
C MET A 49 -6.01 -9.00 -19.95
N GLY A 50 -4.96 -9.82 -19.97
CA GLY A 50 -5.06 -11.28 -19.82
C GLY A 50 -5.46 -11.72 -18.41
N GLY A 51 -5.62 -13.04 -18.23
CA GLY A 51 -6.09 -13.64 -16.98
C GLY A 51 -5.19 -13.39 -15.78
N GLY A 52 -3.87 -13.59 -15.90
CA GLY A 52 -2.94 -13.69 -14.77
C GLY A 52 -2.46 -12.38 -14.12
N GLY A 53 -3.00 -11.22 -14.50
CA GLY A 53 -2.55 -9.90 -14.00
C GLY A 53 -3.57 -9.21 -13.10
N PHE A 54 -3.87 -7.94 -13.39
CA PHE A 54 -4.90 -7.16 -12.68
C PHE A 54 -6.25 -7.88 -12.58
N ARG A 55 -6.64 -8.63 -13.63
CA ARG A 55 -7.85 -9.44 -13.62
C ARG A 55 -7.84 -10.49 -12.52
N TYR A 56 -6.79 -11.31 -12.46
CA TYR A 56 -6.60 -12.32 -11.42
C TYR A 56 -6.68 -11.69 -10.02
N LEU A 57 -5.95 -10.59 -9.80
CA LEU A 57 -5.93 -9.88 -8.51
C LEU A 57 -7.31 -9.34 -8.12
N LYS A 58 -8.10 -8.86 -9.08
CA LYS A 58 -9.45 -8.34 -8.83
C LYS A 58 -10.48 -9.45 -8.59
N GLU A 59 -10.37 -10.56 -9.30
CA GLU A 59 -11.33 -11.68 -9.22
C GLU A 59 -11.06 -12.62 -8.04
N ASN A 60 -9.80 -12.78 -7.63
CA ASN A 60 -9.38 -13.72 -6.58
C ASN A 60 -8.83 -13.05 -5.32
N GLY A 61 -8.83 -11.71 -5.27
CA GLY A 61 -8.32 -10.93 -4.15
C GLY A 61 -9.35 -10.00 -3.54
N ILE A 62 -8.89 -9.10 -2.66
CA ILE A 62 -9.69 -8.02 -2.11
C ILE A 62 -9.37 -6.75 -2.89
N TRP A 63 -10.40 -6.10 -3.42
CA TRP A 63 -10.27 -4.94 -4.29
C TRP A 63 -10.87 -3.68 -3.65
N TYR A 64 -10.02 -2.75 -3.24
CA TYR A 64 -10.43 -1.46 -2.67
C TYR A 64 -10.58 -0.40 -3.76
N LYS A 65 -11.83 -0.07 -4.12
CA LYS A 65 -12.15 0.94 -5.17
C LYS A 65 -12.01 2.38 -4.69
N ASN A 66 -12.08 2.62 -3.39
CA ASN A 66 -12.04 3.94 -2.78
C ASN A 66 -10.86 4.02 -1.80
N ALA A 67 -9.66 3.77 -2.31
CA ALA A 67 -8.41 3.94 -1.58
C ALA A 67 -7.73 5.23 -2.06
N ASN A 68 -7.35 6.09 -1.13
CA ASN A 68 -6.73 7.38 -1.41
C ASN A 68 -5.52 7.57 -0.49
N TYR A 69 -4.54 8.33 -0.95
CA TYR A 69 -3.49 8.85 -0.07
C TYR A 69 -4.09 9.88 0.88
N ASN A 70 -3.78 9.77 2.17
CA ASN A 70 -4.23 10.72 3.20
C ASN A 70 -3.32 11.95 3.32
N HIS A 71 -2.33 12.09 2.41
CA HIS A 71 -1.42 13.22 2.34
C HIS A 71 -1.61 14.00 1.03
N SER A 72 -1.25 15.28 1.04
CA SER A 72 -1.43 16.19 -0.10
C SER A 72 -0.36 16.02 -1.18
N ASN A 73 0.89 15.75 -0.80
CA ASN A 73 1.97 15.59 -1.77
C ASN A 73 1.93 14.17 -2.35
N THR A 74 1.51 14.02 -3.61
CA THR A 74 1.43 12.74 -4.31
C THR A 74 2.65 12.46 -5.18
N GLU A 75 3.83 12.87 -4.71
CA GLU A 75 5.13 12.51 -5.31
C GLU A 75 5.56 11.08 -4.96
N THR A 76 6.43 10.52 -5.79
CA THR A 76 6.87 9.12 -5.75
C THR A 76 7.41 8.70 -4.37
N VAL A 77 8.42 9.39 -3.82
CA VAL A 77 9.03 8.96 -2.56
C VAL A 77 8.07 9.03 -1.37
N VAL A 78 7.16 10.02 -1.39
CA VAL A 78 6.17 10.23 -0.33
C VAL A 78 5.22 9.04 -0.29
N GLY A 79 4.59 8.71 -1.43
CA GLY A 79 3.66 7.58 -1.53
C GLY A 79 4.32 6.23 -1.25
N HIS A 80 5.54 5.99 -1.76
CA HIS A 80 6.26 4.74 -1.52
C HIS A 80 6.60 4.54 -0.04
N THR A 81 7.06 5.60 0.63
CA THR A 81 7.39 5.53 2.06
C THR A 81 6.14 5.30 2.90
N THR A 82 5.03 5.97 2.59
CA THR A 82 3.73 5.74 3.24
C THR A 82 3.26 4.30 3.05
N LEU A 83 3.33 3.74 1.84
CA LEU A 83 2.94 2.35 1.57
C LEU A 83 3.80 1.32 2.32
N ALA A 84 5.11 1.56 2.42
CA ALA A 84 6.04 0.64 3.08
C ALA A 84 6.00 0.69 4.61
N THR A 85 5.65 1.84 5.19
CA THR A 85 5.71 2.07 6.65
C THR A 85 4.34 2.11 7.32
N GLY A 86 3.29 2.42 6.57
CA GLY A 86 1.96 2.70 7.10
C GLY A 86 1.86 4.04 7.85
N ALA A 87 2.90 4.87 7.83
CA ALA A 87 2.96 6.16 8.50
C ALA A 87 2.68 7.32 7.53
N ASP A 88 2.18 8.44 8.04
CA ASP A 88 2.02 9.67 7.25
C ASP A 88 3.37 10.39 7.04
N PRO A 89 3.49 11.29 6.04
CA PRO A 89 4.72 12.04 5.78
C PRO A 89 5.23 12.87 6.95
N SER A 90 4.34 13.37 7.80
CA SER A 90 4.68 14.08 9.04
C SER A 90 5.40 13.19 10.06
N VAL A 91 5.26 11.87 9.95
CA VAL A 91 5.87 10.88 10.85
C VAL A 91 7.14 10.30 10.23
N HIS A 92 7.11 9.90 8.95
CA HIS A 92 8.28 9.28 8.30
C HIS A 92 9.26 10.27 7.67
N GLY A 93 8.94 11.57 7.61
CA GLY A 93 9.85 12.64 7.20
C GLY A 93 10.08 12.80 5.68
N MET A 94 9.80 11.78 4.86
CA MET A 94 9.82 11.89 3.40
C MET A 94 8.64 12.73 2.87
N VAL A 95 8.87 14.03 2.66
CA VAL A 95 7.83 15.02 2.31
C VAL A 95 7.80 15.44 0.84
N SER A 96 8.85 15.14 0.07
CA SER A 96 9.01 15.49 -1.34
C SER A 96 10.17 14.69 -1.95
N ASN A 97 10.20 14.53 -3.27
CA ASN A 97 11.35 13.97 -3.97
C ASN A 97 12.58 14.88 -3.82
N VAL A 98 12.37 16.19 -3.81
CA VAL A 98 13.39 17.22 -3.59
C VAL A 98 12.83 18.27 -2.63
N TRP A 99 13.57 18.65 -1.61
CA TRP A 99 13.17 19.75 -0.71
C TRP A 99 14.33 20.69 -0.42
N TYR A 100 14.01 21.88 0.06
CA TYR A 100 15.02 22.84 0.51
C TYR A 100 15.44 22.53 1.94
N ASP A 101 16.71 22.16 2.12
CA ASP A 101 17.35 22.00 3.42
C ASP A 101 17.88 23.36 3.88
N ARG A 102 17.28 23.91 4.94
CA ARG A 102 17.62 25.23 5.46
C ARG A 102 19.00 25.27 6.12
N ASP A 103 19.44 24.16 6.70
CA ASP A 103 20.73 24.08 7.38
C ASP A 103 21.87 24.00 6.37
N LYS A 104 21.62 23.35 5.22
CA LYS A 104 22.56 23.31 4.09
C LYS A 104 22.44 24.48 3.12
N GLY A 105 21.33 25.22 3.17
CA GLY A 105 21.06 26.35 2.28
C GLY A 105 20.81 25.97 0.82
N ARG A 106 20.44 24.71 0.53
CA ARG A 106 20.25 24.21 -0.84
C ARG A 106 19.11 23.19 -0.96
N LEU A 107 18.75 22.87 -2.19
CA LEU A 107 17.88 21.72 -2.47
C LEU A 107 18.65 20.41 -2.21
N VAL A 108 17.97 19.43 -1.63
CA VAL A 108 18.47 18.08 -1.36
C VAL A 108 17.54 17.06 -2.01
N TYR A 109 18.11 15.97 -2.52
CA TYR A 109 17.35 14.85 -3.05
C TYR A 109 17.09 13.80 -1.97
N ASN A 110 15.96 13.11 -2.09
CA ASN A 110 15.43 12.25 -1.03
C ASN A 110 16.29 11.04 -0.63
N ILE A 111 17.13 10.54 -1.54
CA ILE A 111 18.05 9.43 -1.29
C ILE A 111 19.53 9.84 -1.34
N GLU A 112 19.83 11.14 -1.30
CA GLU A 112 21.20 11.64 -1.29
C GLU A 112 21.94 11.14 -0.02
N ASP A 113 23.07 10.46 -0.18
CA ASP A 113 23.96 10.04 0.90
C ASP A 113 25.40 10.47 0.59
N LYS A 114 25.99 11.30 1.46
CA LYS A 114 27.36 11.80 1.28
C LYS A 114 28.42 10.70 1.42
N ASN A 115 28.08 9.59 2.07
CA ASN A 115 29.04 8.51 2.32
C ASN A 115 29.04 7.48 1.20
N TYR A 116 27.97 7.41 0.40
CA TYR A 116 27.76 6.36 -0.59
C TYR A 116 27.01 6.88 -1.81
N HIS A 117 27.55 6.60 -2.99
CA HIS A 117 26.93 6.96 -4.26
C HIS A 117 26.01 5.85 -4.78
N ILE A 118 25.02 6.22 -5.60
CA ILE A 118 24.19 5.26 -6.32
C ILE A 118 25.05 4.52 -7.37
N LEU A 119 24.94 3.19 -7.41
CA LEU A 119 25.72 2.35 -8.33
C LEU A 119 25.37 2.57 -9.81
N SER A 120 24.15 3.04 -10.07
CA SER A 120 23.66 3.36 -11.41
C SER A 120 24.19 4.71 -11.87
N LYS A 121 24.82 4.72 -13.05
CA LYS A 121 25.34 5.96 -13.65
C LYS A 121 24.21 6.98 -13.89
N ASN A 122 24.43 8.25 -13.49
CA ASN A 122 23.48 9.36 -13.61
C ASN A 122 22.16 9.16 -12.84
N ALA A 123 22.15 8.32 -11.81
CA ALA A 123 20.96 8.10 -10.98
C ALA A 123 20.94 8.95 -9.71
N ASP A 124 22.06 9.62 -9.40
CA ASP A 124 22.21 10.49 -8.24
C ASP A 124 22.26 11.96 -8.66
N ILE A 125 22.12 12.86 -7.69
CA ILE A 125 22.55 14.25 -7.87
C ILE A 125 24.07 14.26 -7.67
N ASP A 126 24.78 14.04 -8.78
CA ASP A 126 26.22 14.21 -8.83
C ASP A 126 26.52 15.73 -8.74
N ASP A 127 26.85 16.22 -7.54
CA ASP A 127 27.48 17.54 -7.34
C ASP A 127 28.92 17.53 -7.90
#